data_AF-A0A452ZKP0-F1
#
_entry.id   AF-A0A452ZKP0-F1
#
_cell.length_a   1.000
_cell.length_b   1.000
_cell.length_c   1.000
_cell.angle_alpha   90.00
_cell.angle_beta   90.00
_cell.angle_gamma   90.00
#
_symmetry.space_group_name_H-M   'P 1'
#
loop_
_entity.id
_entity.type
_entity.pdbx_description
1 polymer ?
#
loop_
_entity_poly.entity_id
_entity_poly.type
_entity_poly.pdbx_seq_one_letter_code
_entity_poly.pdbx_strand_id
1 'polypeptide(L)'
;CSNRVLLRQWEQFGQAKIVLTCKNQQEMNRIKETAEHRGIPTFIVADAGRTQVVAGSKTVLAVGPGRKADIDSVTGKLRLL
;
A
#
# COMPACT_ATOMS: atom_id res chain seq x y z
N CYS A 1 5.38 -5.08 -15.30
CA CYS A 1 6.65 -4.42 -15.69
C CYS A 1 7.16 -3.59 -14.52
N SER A 2 8.36 -3.88 -14.00
CA SER A 2 8.92 -3.14 -12.85
C SER A 2 9.42 -1.76 -13.30
N ASN A 3 8.82 -0.67 -12.80
CA ASN A 3 9.29 0.68 -13.12
C ASN A 3 10.55 1.01 -12.31
N ARG A 4 11.72 0.58 -12.82
CA ARG A 4 13.02 0.74 -12.16
C ARG A 4 13.43 2.21 -11.97
N VAL A 5 12.97 3.12 -12.84
CA VAL A 5 13.27 4.55 -12.72
C VAL A 5 12.56 5.13 -11.51
N LEU A 6 11.26 4.86 -11.38
CA LEU A 6 10.45 5.30 -10.25
C LEU A 6 10.95 4.75 -8.91
N LEU A 7 11.35 3.47 -8.89
CA LEU A 7 11.94 2.85 -7.70
C LEU A 7 13.22 3.59 -7.26
N ARG A 8 14.14 3.83 -8.19
CA ARG A 8 15.39 4.57 -7.91
C ARG A 8 15.13 6.00 -7.42
N GLN A 9 14.15 6.69 -8.00
CA GLN A 9 13.77 8.03 -7.53
C GLN A 9 13.28 7.97 -6.08
N TRP A 10 12.37 7.05 -5.76
CA TRP A 10 11.89 6.87 -4.39
C TRP A 10 13.03 6.57 -3.41
N GLU A 11 13.98 5.70 -3.80
CA GLU A 11 15.20 5.41 -3.01
C GLU A 11 16.07 6.67 -2.80
N GLN A 12 16.29 7.47 -3.84
CA GLN A 12 17.05 8.73 -3.77
C GLN A 12 16.37 9.78 -2.88
N PHE A 13 15.04 9.79 -2.80
CA PHE A 13 14.26 10.65 -1.91
C PHE A 13 14.07 10.06 -0.50
N GLY A 14 14.95 9.14 -0.08
CA GLY A 14 14.93 8.61 1.28
C GLY A 14 13.81 7.61 1.55
N GLN A 15 13.23 7.02 0.49
CA GLN A 15 12.32 5.87 0.56
C GLN A 15 11.19 6.04 1.58
N ALA A 16 10.54 7.20 1.54
CA ALA A 16 9.49 7.61 2.48
C ALA A 16 8.35 6.59 2.54
N LYS A 17 7.86 6.33 3.77
CA LYS A 17 6.75 5.41 4.06
C LYS A 17 5.79 6.11 5.02
N ILE A 18 4.51 6.11 4.68
CA ILE A 18 3.44 6.67 5.51
C ILE A 18 2.50 5.52 5.86
N VAL A 19 2.27 5.31 7.15
CA VAL A 19 1.38 4.24 7.64
C VAL A 19 0.02 4.85 7.91
N LEU A 20 -1.00 4.25 7.30
CA LEU A 20 -2.39 4.69 7.36
C LEU A 20 -3.27 3.56 7.87
N THR A 21 -4.40 3.92 8.47
CA THR A 21 -5.40 2.98 8.99
C THR A 21 -6.50 2.72 7.98
N CYS A 22 -6.86 1.45 7.83
CA CYS A 22 -8.07 1.00 7.14
C CYS A 22 -9.01 0.39 8.19
N LYS A 23 -10.31 0.63 8.05
CA LYS A 23 -11.35 0.18 8.98
C LYS A 23 -11.56 -1.33 8.95
N ASN A 24 -11.40 -1.95 7.78
CA ASN A 24 -11.65 -3.37 7.57
C ASN A 24 -11.05 -3.89 6.24
N GLN A 25 -11.16 -5.20 6.02
CA GLN A 25 -10.70 -5.88 4.81
C GLN A 25 -11.38 -5.38 3.53
N GLN A 26 -12.65 -5.00 3.59
CA GLN A 26 -13.40 -4.54 2.42
C GLN A 26 -12.86 -3.19 1.93
N GLU A 27 -12.56 -2.26 2.84
CA GLU A 27 -11.92 -0.99 2.50
C GLU A 27 -10.52 -1.22 1.91
N MET A 28 -9.73 -2.12 2.51
CA MET A 28 -8.41 -2.51 1.98
C MET A 28 -8.50 -3.06 0.55
N ASN A 29 -9.48 -3.92 0.26
CA ASN A 29 -9.66 -4.48 -1.09
C ASN A 29 -10.04 -3.38 -2.11
N ARG A 30 -10.90 -2.43 -1.73
CA ARG A 30 -11.27 -1.29 -2.60
C ARG A 30 -10.08 -0.40 -2.93
N ILE A 31 -9.22 -0.13 -1.94
CA ILE A 31 -7.97 0.64 -2.11
C ILE A 31 -7.05 -0.08 -3.10
N LYS A 32 -6.87 -1.40 -2.93
CA LYS A 32 -6.08 -2.21 -3.84
C LYS A 32 -6.60 -2.16 -5.28
N GLU A 33 -7.88 -2.43 -5.50
CA GLU A 33 -8.50 -2.41 -6.82
C GLU A 33 -8.35 -1.04 -7.49
N THR A 34 -8.55 0.03 -6.73
CA THR A 34 -8.40 1.41 -7.23
C THR A 34 -6.95 1.72 -7.61
N ALA A 35 -5.98 1.28 -6.80
CA ALA A 35 -4.56 1.45 -7.09
C ALA A 35 -4.12 0.65 -8.33
N GLU A 36 -4.56 -0.60 -8.45
CA GLU A 36 -4.26 -1.47 -9.60
C GLU A 36 -4.85 -0.91 -10.90
N HIS A 37 -6.09 -0.42 -10.87
CA HIS A 37 -6.73 0.23 -12.02
C HIS A 37 -5.98 1.50 -12.47
N ARG A 38 -5.30 2.18 -11.55
CA ARG A 38 -4.45 3.34 -11.83
C ARG A 38 -3.01 2.97 -12.21
N GLY A 39 -2.68 1.68 -12.28
CA GLY A 39 -1.34 1.19 -12.58
C GLY A 39 -0.32 1.40 -11.45
N ILE A 40 -0.80 1.64 -10.23
CA ILE A 40 0.06 1.81 -9.04
C ILE A 40 0.40 0.41 -8.49
N PRO A 41 1.69 0.10 -8.24
CA PRO A 41 2.07 -1.18 -7.66
C PRO A 41 1.43 -1.38 -6.28
N THR A 42 0.97 -2.60 -6.00
CA THR A 42 0.46 -2.95 -4.67
C THR A 42 1.02 -4.30 -4.22
N PHE A 43 1.07 -4.50 -2.90
CA PHE A 43 1.45 -5.77 -2.31
C PHE A 43 0.65 -6.01 -1.04
N ILE A 44 0.00 -7.18 -0.94
CA ILE A 44 -0.70 -7.60 0.27
C ILE A 44 0.25 -8.42 1.12
N VAL A 45 0.42 -8.01 2.38
CA VAL A 45 1.07 -8.82 3.40
C VAL A 45 0.00 -9.59 4.16
N ALA A 46 0.12 -10.91 4.16
CA ALA A 46 -0.66 -11.78 5.04
C ALA A 46 0.16 -12.08 6.29
N ASP A 47 -0.48 -12.11 7.46
CA ASP A 47 0.18 -12.55 8.69
C ASP A 47 0.61 -14.01 8.54
N ALA A 48 1.89 -14.27 8.83
CA ALA A 48 2.49 -15.59 8.70
C ALA A 48 2.07 -16.58 9.80
N GLY A 49 1.11 -16.22 10.66
CA GLY A 49 0.68 -17.02 11.80
C GLY A 49 1.68 -17.00 12.96
N ARG A 50 2.51 -15.96 13.06
CA ARG A 50 3.50 -15.79 14.15
C ARG A 50 3.04 -14.78 15.21
N THR A 51 1.87 -14.18 15.03
CA THR A 51 1.25 -13.24 15.96
C THR A 51 -0.10 -13.78 16.46
N GLN A 52 -0.73 -13.08 17.39
CA GLN A 52 -2.06 -13.44 17.93
C GLN A 52 -3.22 -13.23 16.92
N VAL A 53 -2.92 -12.85 15.67
CA VAL A 53 -3.91 -12.72 14.60
C VAL A 53 -4.06 -14.07 13.90
N VAL A 54 -5.27 -14.36 13.41
CA VAL A 54 -5.57 -15.60 12.65
C VAL A 54 -4.59 -15.72 11.47
N ALA A 55 -3.89 -16.85 11.39
CA ALA A 55 -2.94 -17.15 10.33
C ALA A 55 -3.60 -17.02 8.94
N GLY A 56 -2.90 -16.38 7.99
CA GLY A 56 -3.42 -16.14 6.65
C GLY A 56 -4.36 -14.94 6.51
N SER A 57 -4.63 -14.21 7.59
CA SER A 57 -5.33 -12.92 7.51
C SER A 57 -4.48 -11.88 6.77
N LYS A 58 -5.11 -11.13 5.86
CA LYS A 58 -4.46 -10.03 5.14
C LYS A 58 -4.41 -8.81 6.07
N THR A 59 -3.23 -8.48 6.57
CA THR A 59 -3.09 -7.47 7.63
C THR A 59 -2.64 -6.12 7.10
N VAL A 60 -1.85 -6.10 6.02
CA VAL A 60 -1.30 -4.85 5.47
C VAL A 60 -1.39 -4.84 3.94
N LEU A 61 -1.71 -3.67 3.39
CA LEU A 61 -1.60 -3.37 1.97
C LEU A 61 -0.53 -2.29 1.78
N ALA A 62 0.54 -2.63 1.06
CA ALA A 62 1.49 -1.65 0.55
C ALA A 62 0.99 -1.09 -0.79
N VAL A 63 1.06 0.23 -0.96
CA VAL A 63 0.71 0.95 -2.19
C VAL A 63 1.90 1.81 -2.61
N GLY A 64 2.41 1.57 -3.81
CA GLY A 64 3.57 2.26 -4.37
C GLY A 64 4.83 1.39 -4.51
N PRO A 65 6.00 1.99 -4.78
CA PRO A 65 6.23 3.43 -4.87
C PRO A 65 5.44 4.10 -6.01
N GLY A 66 5.23 5.42 -5.92
CA GLY A 66 4.43 6.20 -6.87
C GLY A 66 4.60 7.70 -6.66
N ARG A 67 4.17 8.52 -7.63
CA ARG A 67 4.15 9.98 -7.45
C ARG A 67 3.15 10.32 -6.34
N LYS A 68 3.48 11.30 -5.51
CA LYS A 68 2.65 11.74 -4.37
C LYS A 68 1.17 11.92 -4.76
N ALA A 69 0.89 12.65 -5.83
CA ALA A 69 -0.48 12.89 -6.29
C ALA A 69 -1.25 11.61 -6.66
N ASP A 70 -0.57 10.63 -7.26
CA ASP A 70 -1.19 9.35 -7.63
C ASP A 70 -1.50 8.53 -6.37
N ILE A 71 -0.58 8.48 -5.41
CA ILE A 71 -0.77 7.78 -4.13
C ILE A 71 -1.90 8.44 -3.31
N ASP A 72 -1.85 9.76 -3.14
CA ASP A 72 -2.84 10.52 -2.36
C ASP A 72 -4.25 10.41 -2.97
N SER A 73 -4.36 10.24 -4.29
CA SER A 73 -5.66 10.03 -4.95
C SER A 73 -6.38 8.76 -4.49
N VAL A 74 -5.62 7.80 -3.94
CA VAL A 74 -6.15 6.52 -3.45
C VAL A 74 -6.19 6.49 -1.91
N THR A 75 -5.19 7.05 -1.24
CA THR A 75 -5.01 6.91 0.22
C THR A 75 -5.26 8.18 1.02
N GLY A 76 -5.41 9.35 0.39
CA GLY A 76 -5.43 10.66 1.06
C GLY A 76 -6.62 10.91 1.99
N LYS A 77 -7.65 10.05 1.96
CA LYS A 77 -8.79 10.09 2.89
C LYS A 77 -8.62 9.20 4.12
N LEU A 78 -7.58 8.36 4.14
CA LEU A 78 -7.28 7.48 5.27
C LEU A 78 -6.61 8.29 6.39
N ARG A 79 -6.76 7.80 7.62
CA ARG A 79 -6.15 8.45 8.79
C ARG A 79 -4.77 7.86 9.04
N LEU A 80 -3.86 8.68 9.59
CA LEU A 80 -2.59 8.20 10.12
C LEU A 80 -2.85 7.16 11.22
N LEU A 81 -1.97 6.15 11.28
CA LEU A 81 -1.96 5.15 12.36
C LEU A 81 -1.47 5.77 13.67
#